data_AF-A0A8T6N3N6-F1
#
_entry.id   AF-A0A8T6N3N6-F1
#
_cell.length_a   1.000
_cell.length_b   1.000
_cell.length_c   1.000
_cell.angle_alpha   90.00
_cell.angle_beta   90.00
_cell.angle_gamma   90.00
#
_symmetry.space_group_name_H-M   'P 1'
#
loop_
_entity.id
_entity.type
_entity.pdbx_description
1 polymer ?
#
loop_
_entity_poly.entity_id
_entity_poly.type
_entity_poly.pdbx_seq_one_letter_code
_entity_poly.pdbx_strand_id
1 'polypeptide(L)'
;MGGMAETPEHMASMLRLLTWTMFLLGSPIFLILQGSLTPIARIAGATTILSLLTVLIFTGKPETPKAVSISKYKAAPVHPSSEIGPPPIMDVPIEQNISPTTSDTMKSGEDDQNPPEQSTRKESNTDESPRIAKKYAVSSDAQIEFEDEVESYVENRRERRSEIRDRIERERRKALAPMRTRRLREWAEREDGEGLEEILLNSNHGLKVLEYDYPKVASTI
;
A
#
# COMPACT_ATOMS: atom_id res chain seq x y z
N MET A 1 43.12 -16.87 -1.76
CA MET A 1 42.27 -16.61 -2.95
C MET A 1 40.88 -16.23 -2.46
N GLY A 2 40.46 -14.98 -2.66
CA GLY A 2 39.07 -14.58 -2.38
C GLY A 2 38.21 -14.82 -3.62
N GLY A 3 37.25 -15.73 -3.55
CA GLY A 3 36.25 -15.90 -4.60
C GLY A 3 35.22 -14.78 -4.50
N MET A 4 35.27 -13.81 -5.44
CA MET A 4 34.19 -12.83 -5.61
C MET A 4 32.95 -13.57 -6.11
N ALA A 5 31.90 -13.63 -5.29
CA ALA A 5 30.59 -14.08 -5.74
C ALA A 5 29.99 -13.00 -6.63
N GLU A 6 30.11 -13.13 -7.95
CA GLU A 6 29.50 -12.19 -8.89
C GLU A 6 27.97 -12.29 -8.80
N THR A 7 27.35 -11.20 -8.36
CA THR A 7 25.90 -11.10 -8.28
C THR A 7 25.30 -10.89 -9.68
N PRO A 8 24.18 -11.55 -10.02
CA PRO A 8 23.62 -11.52 -11.37
C PRO A 8 23.21 -10.12 -11.85
N GLU A 9 22.96 -9.20 -10.90
CA GLU A 9 22.64 -7.79 -11.14
C GLU A 9 23.72 -7.06 -11.97
N HIS A 10 25.00 -7.38 -11.75
CA HIS A 10 26.10 -6.77 -12.50
C HIS A 10 26.13 -7.25 -13.95
N MET A 11 25.74 -8.49 -14.23
CA MET A 11 25.79 -9.08 -15.58
C MET A 11 24.75 -8.44 -16.51
N ALA A 12 23.53 -8.20 -16.01
CA ALA A 12 22.49 -7.48 -16.75
C ALA A 12 22.89 -6.03 -17.06
N SER A 13 23.54 -5.35 -16.09
CA SER A 13 24.07 -4.00 -16.28
C SER A 13 25.20 -3.93 -17.33
N MET A 14 26.12 -4.91 -17.33
CA MET A 14 27.21 -4.99 -18.31
C MET A 14 26.72 -5.16 -19.75
N LEU A 15 25.70 -6.00 -20.00
CA LEU A 15 25.12 -6.15 -21.34
C LEU A 15 24.44 -4.85 -21.83
N ARG A 16 23.81 -4.10 -20.92
CA ARG A 16 23.24 -2.78 -21.23
C ARG A 16 24.32 -1.74 -21.52
N LEU A 17 25.43 -1.75 -20.79
CA LEU A 17 26.59 -0.89 -21.09
C LEU A 17 27.20 -1.23 -22.45
N LEU A 18 27.37 -2.53 -22.77
CA LEU A 18 27.92 -2.99 -24.04
C LEU A 18 27.04 -2.61 -25.25
N THR A 19 25.72 -2.68 -25.11
CA THR A 19 24.80 -2.23 -26.18
C THR A 19 24.83 -0.72 -26.37
N TRP A 20 24.96 0.07 -25.30
CA TRP A 20 25.19 1.51 -25.38
C TRP A 20 26.52 1.87 -26.04
N THR A 21 27.63 1.22 -25.69
CA THR A 21 28.94 1.50 -26.30
C THR A 21 28.98 1.11 -27.78
N MET A 22 28.41 -0.05 -28.15
CA MET A 22 28.29 -0.46 -29.55
C MET A 22 27.42 0.49 -30.38
N PHE A 23 26.34 1.02 -29.82
CA PHE A 23 25.52 2.02 -30.50
C PHE A 23 26.25 3.36 -30.67
N LEU A 24 26.86 3.90 -29.60
CA LEU A 24 27.59 5.19 -29.64
C LEU A 24 28.81 5.15 -30.54
N LEU A 25 29.53 4.02 -30.60
CA LEU A 25 30.74 3.87 -31.40
C LEU A 25 30.44 3.42 -32.84
N GLY A 26 29.44 2.55 -33.02
CA GLY A 26 29.03 2.04 -34.34
C GLY A 26 28.38 3.11 -35.22
N SER A 27 27.56 3.98 -34.64
CA SER A 27 26.88 5.07 -35.37
C SER A 27 27.84 6.02 -36.12
N PRO A 28 28.84 6.66 -35.49
CA PRO A 28 29.80 7.52 -36.19
C PRO A 28 30.68 6.75 -37.17
N ILE A 29 31.12 5.53 -36.83
CA ILE A 29 31.93 4.69 -37.75
C ILE A 29 31.15 4.40 -39.03
N PHE A 30 29.87 4.01 -38.90
CA PHE A 30 28.99 3.77 -40.05
C PHE A 30 28.78 5.04 -40.90
N LEU A 31 28.56 6.19 -40.26
CA LEU A 31 28.38 7.47 -40.97
C LEU A 31 29.63 7.94 -41.72
N ILE A 32 30.84 7.63 -41.23
CA ILE A 32 32.10 7.92 -41.94
C ILE A 32 32.27 6.94 -43.12
N LEU A 33 32.00 5.66 -42.92
CA LEU A 33 32.19 4.61 -43.94
C LEU A 33 31.07 4.58 -44.99
N GLN A 34 29.90 5.20 -44.76
CA GLN A 34 28.75 5.11 -45.65
C GLN A 34 29.07 5.49 -47.11
N GLY A 35 30.03 6.39 -47.33
CA GLY A 35 30.45 6.83 -48.67
C GLY A 35 31.09 5.73 -49.52
N SER A 36 31.84 4.81 -48.90
CA SER A 36 32.57 3.73 -49.59
C SER A 36 31.83 2.39 -49.62
N LEU A 37 30.83 2.18 -48.75
CA LEU A 37 30.03 0.96 -48.75
C LEU A 37 29.13 0.85 -50.00
N THR A 38 28.90 -0.38 -50.45
CA THR A 38 27.89 -0.70 -51.48
C THR A 38 26.47 -0.47 -50.95
N PRO A 39 25.46 -0.24 -51.81
CA PRO A 39 24.08 0.03 -51.36
C PRO A 39 23.51 -1.05 -50.43
N ILE A 40 23.76 -2.32 -50.71
CA ILE A 40 23.34 -3.45 -49.86
C ILE A 40 24.00 -3.35 -48.48
N ALA A 41 25.31 -3.07 -48.42
CA ALA A 41 26.03 -2.94 -47.15
C ALA A 41 25.58 -1.72 -46.32
N ARG A 42 25.20 -0.61 -46.98
CA ARG A 42 24.61 0.56 -46.31
C ARG A 42 23.28 0.20 -45.65
N ILE A 43 22.38 -0.49 -46.37
CA ILE A 43 21.08 -0.91 -45.84
C ILE A 43 21.28 -1.87 -44.67
N ALA A 44 22.17 -2.86 -44.79
CA ALA A 44 22.50 -3.79 -43.71
C ALA A 44 23.05 -3.07 -42.46
N GLY A 45 23.98 -2.13 -42.61
CA GLY A 45 24.51 -1.36 -41.48
C GLY A 45 23.47 -0.43 -40.83
N ALA A 46 22.56 0.15 -41.63
CA ALA A 46 21.46 0.95 -41.10
C ALA A 46 20.47 0.09 -40.29
N THR A 47 20.13 -1.12 -40.76
CA THR A 47 19.22 -2.02 -40.04
C THR A 47 19.84 -2.62 -38.77
N THR A 48 21.15 -2.87 -38.72
CA THR A 48 21.81 -3.29 -37.46
C THR A 48 21.84 -2.19 -36.42
N ILE A 49 22.08 -0.93 -36.81
CA ILE A 49 21.99 0.23 -35.90
C ILE A 49 20.54 0.42 -35.40
N LEU A 50 19.55 0.26 -36.28
CA LEU A 50 18.12 0.34 -35.91
C LEU A 50 17.70 -0.82 -34.97
N SER A 51 18.24 -2.02 -35.18
CA SER A 51 18.06 -3.17 -34.28
C SER A 51 18.65 -2.89 -32.89
N LEU A 52 19.89 -2.38 -32.82
CA LEU A 52 20.52 -1.96 -31.56
C LEU A 52 19.70 -0.88 -30.83
N LEU A 53 19.21 0.13 -31.55
CA LEU A 53 18.33 1.16 -30.99
C LEU A 53 17.01 0.58 -30.42
N THR A 54 16.42 -0.36 -31.15
CA THR A 54 15.17 -1.04 -30.71
C THR A 54 15.39 -1.83 -29.42
N VAL A 55 16.51 -2.58 -29.35
CA VAL A 55 16.94 -3.27 -28.12
C VAL A 55 17.18 -2.26 -26.98
N LEU A 56 17.80 -1.12 -27.27
CA LEU A 56 18.06 -0.05 -26.29
C LEU A 56 16.77 0.54 -25.68
N ILE A 57 15.75 0.76 -26.51
CA ILE A 57 14.44 1.27 -26.09
C ILE A 57 13.71 0.20 -25.26
N PHE A 58 13.71 -1.05 -25.70
CA PHE A 58 13.00 -2.14 -25.03
C PHE A 58 13.64 -2.55 -23.69
N THR A 59 14.98 -2.64 -23.65
CA THR A 59 15.76 -2.87 -22.42
C THR A 59 15.83 -1.61 -21.53
N GLY A 60 15.30 -0.48 -22.01
CA GLY A 60 15.52 0.85 -21.43
C GLY A 60 14.88 1.09 -20.08
N LYS A 61 13.85 0.32 -19.69
CA LYS A 61 13.04 0.55 -18.48
C LYS A 61 13.75 -0.02 -17.24
N PRO A 62 14.30 0.81 -16.33
CA PRO A 62 14.71 0.30 -15.02
C PRO A 62 13.46 -0.13 -14.26
N GLU A 63 13.48 -1.30 -13.63
CA GLU A 63 12.54 -1.57 -12.55
C GLU A 63 12.90 -0.64 -11.40
N THR A 64 12.07 0.38 -11.18
CA THR A 64 12.25 1.26 -10.03
C THR A 64 12.06 0.44 -8.76
N PRO A 65 13.08 0.31 -7.87
CA PRO A 65 12.85 -0.31 -6.58
C PRO A 65 11.76 0.50 -5.86
N LYS A 66 10.65 -0.16 -5.55
CA LYS A 66 9.43 0.47 -5.03
C LYS A 66 9.57 0.83 -3.55
N ALA A 67 10.52 1.72 -3.25
CA ALA A 67 10.82 2.24 -1.93
C ALA A 67 10.32 3.69 -1.82
N VAL A 68 9.00 3.86 -1.67
CA VAL A 68 8.45 5.14 -1.21
C VAL A 68 8.79 5.27 0.28
N SER A 69 9.97 5.81 0.54
CA SER A 69 10.35 6.30 1.86
C SER A 69 9.42 7.45 2.25
N ILE A 70 8.44 7.16 3.11
CA ILE A 70 7.59 8.15 3.74
C ILE A 70 8.38 8.89 4.82
N SER A 71 9.20 9.86 4.40
CA SER A 71 9.87 10.79 5.31
C SER A 71 10.05 12.17 4.66
N LYS A 72 9.18 13.10 5.07
CA LYS A 72 9.31 14.58 5.16
C LYS A 72 8.01 15.29 4.76
N TYR A 73 7.24 15.70 5.75
CA TYR A 73 6.66 17.04 5.76
C TYR A 73 7.27 17.79 6.95
N LYS A 74 8.10 18.80 6.66
CA LYS A 74 8.66 19.73 7.65
C LYS A 74 7.90 21.04 7.52
N ALA A 75 7.40 21.56 8.64
CA ALA A 75 6.59 22.78 8.70
C ALA A 75 7.39 24.07 8.42
N ALA A 76 6.67 25.12 8.01
CA ALA A 76 7.09 26.52 7.95
C ALA A 76 5.80 27.42 7.97
N PRO A 77 5.86 28.74 8.27
CA PRO A 77 5.87 29.23 9.66
C PRO A 77 5.02 30.53 9.91
N VAL A 78 5.04 31.07 11.16
CA VAL A 78 4.61 32.45 11.58
C VAL A 78 3.07 32.68 11.59
N HIS A 79 2.36 33.33 12.54
CA HIS A 79 2.63 34.00 13.85
C HIS A 79 1.44 33.72 14.84
N PRO A 80 1.05 34.49 15.91
CA PRO A 80 1.53 35.76 16.50
C PRO A 80 2.15 35.65 17.91
N SER A 81 2.50 36.80 18.50
CA SER A 81 3.27 36.96 19.74
C SER A 81 2.49 37.73 20.82
N SER A 82 2.95 37.62 22.07
CA SER A 82 2.76 38.56 23.19
C SER A 82 1.42 38.61 23.93
N GLU A 83 1.38 38.01 25.13
CA GLU A 83 1.21 38.81 26.37
C GLU A 83 2.01 38.15 27.52
N ILE A 84 2.36 38.92 28.57
CA ILE A 84 3.46 38.63 29.51
C ILE A 84 2.95 38.65 30.97
N GLY A 85 3.36 37.67 31.79
CA GLY A 85 3.11 37.67 33.24
C GLY A 85 3.54 36.39 34.00
N PRO A 86 4.75 36.32 34.59
CA PRO A 86 5.23 35.26 35.50
C PRO A 86 4.82 35.53 36.97
N PRO A 87 5.01 34.65 38.00
CA PRO A 87 6.10 33.65 38.20
C PRO A 87 5.64 32.34 38.94
N PRO A 88 6.48 31.59 39.70
CA PRO A 88 7.89 31.17 39.55
C PRO A 88 8.07 29.62 39.51
N ILE A 89 9.27 29.12 39.14
CA ILE A 89 9.75 27.77 39.50
C ILE A 89 11.23 27.84 39.93
N MET A 90 11.50 27.31 41.13
CA MET A 90 12.79 27.07 41.81
C MET A 90 12.51 25.86 42.74
N ASP A 91 13.32 24.79 42.88
CA ASP A 91 14.71 24.54 42.46
C ASP A 91 14.93 23.07 41.99
N VAL A 92 16.13 22.84 41.44
CA VAL A 92 16.79 21.61 40.92
C VAL A 92 17.77 21.08 42.01
N PRO A 93 18.38 19.85 42.03
CA PRO A 93 18.48 18.74 41.06
C PRO A 93 18.15 17.31 41.58
N ILE A 94 18.18 16.32 40.66
CA ILE A 94 18.79 15.00 40.95
C ILE A 94 19.87 14.74 39.90
N GLU A 95 21.13 14.71 40.31
CA GLU A 95 22.26 14.33 39.45
C GLU A 95 22.34 12.81 39.24
N GLN A 96 22.75 12.39 38.05
CA GLN A 96 23.05 10.99 37.73
C GLN A 96 24.55 10.72 37.78
N ASN A 97 24.99 10.02 38.83
CA ASN A 97 26.30 9.38 39.00
C ASN A 97 26.11 8.39 40.18
N ILE A 98 26.56 7.13 40.23
CA ILE A 98 27.56 6.35 39.51
C ILE A 98 27.14 4.85 39.60
N SER A 99 27.48 4.00 38.64
CA SER A 99 27.59 2.53 38.86
C SER A 99 28.87 2.22 39.67
N PRO A 100 29.12 1.01 40.27
CA PRO A 100 28.54 -0.32 39.99
C PRO A 100 28.33 -1.24 41.25
N THR A 101 28.18 -2.56 40.99
CA THR A 101 28.68 -3.70 41.83
C THR A 101 27.74 -4.36 42.87
N THR A 102 27.13 -5.48 42.42
CA THR A 102 27.25 -6.88 42.95
C THR A 102 26.76 -7.25 44.37
N SER A 103 26.43 -8.55 44.49
CA SER A 103 26.13 -9.35 45.69
C SER A 103 24.77 -9.11 46.36
N ASP A 104 24.12 -10.08 46.99
CA ASP A 104 23.97 -11.53 46.83
C ASP A 104 23.14 -11.96 48.05
N THR A 105 22.20 -12.88 47.83
CA THR A 105 21.95 -14.04 48.70
C THR A 105 22.03 -13.86 50.24
N MET A 106 20.83 -13.78 50.85
CA MET A 106 20.43 -14.31 52.18
C MET A 106 21.21 -13.92 53.45
N LYS A 107 20.46 -13.42 54.45
CA LYS A 107 20.70 -13.79 55.86
C LYS A 107 19.41 -13.83 56.68
N SER A 108 19.24 -14.92 57.44
CA SER A 108 18.16 -15.13 58.41
C SER A 108 18.38 -14.33 59.70
N GLY A 109 17.31 -14.11 60.46
CA GLY A 109 17.35 -13.62 61.84
C GLY A 109 15.96 -13.51 62.46
N GLU A 110 15.59 -14.46 63.33
CA GLU A 110 14.61 -14.25 64.42
C GLU A 110 15.06 -13.04 65.29
N ASP A 111 14.18 -12.24 65.90
CA ASP A 111 13.30 -12.67 66.99
C ASP A 111 12.16 -11.66 67.35
N ASP A 112 11.11 -12.20 67.96
CA ASP A 112 10.17 -11.65 68.96
C ASP A 112 9.52 -10.22 68.83
N GLN A 113 8.19 -10.17 68.60
CA GLN A 113 7.19 -9.70 69.60
C GLN A 113 5.72 -9.63 69.09
N ASN A 114 4.90 -10.56 69.63
CA ASN A 114 3.46 -10.51 69.99
C ASN A 114 2.37 -9.87 69.06
N PRO A 115 1.33 -10.63 68.62
CA PRO A 115 0.17 -10.10 67.89
C PRO A 115 -1.01 -9.66 68.80
N PRO A 116 -1.86 -8.70 68.38
CA PRO A 116 -3.10 -8.37 69.08
C PRO A 116 -4.22 -9.39 68.78
N GLU A 117 -4.89 -9.85 69.84
CA GLU A 117 -6.02 -10.77 69.76
C GLU A 117 -7.28 -10.11 69.17
N GLN A 118 -8.08 -10.86 68.40
CA GLN A 118 -9.51 -10.61 68.30
C GLN A 118 -10.32 -11.90 68.43
N SER A 119 -10.61 -12.26 69.68
CA SER A 119 -11.60 -13.28 70.01
C SER A 119 -13.02 -12.72 69.86
N THR A 120 -13.87 -13.41 69.10
CA THR A 120 -15.33 -13.38 69.36
C THR A 120 -16.01 -14.63 68.78
N ARG A 121 -15.67 -15.81 69.34
CA ARG A 121 -16.46 -17.03 69.16
C ARG A 121 -17.83 -16.83 69.84
N LYS A 122 -18.90 -16.67 69.05
CA LYS A 122 -20.27 -16.91 69.51
C LYS A 122 -20.79 -18.18 68.86
N GLU A 123 -20.75 -19.24 69.63
CA GLU A 123 -21.30 -20.54 69.31
C GLU A 123 -22.74 -20.58 69.81
N SER A 124 -23.67 -20.93 68.94
CA SER A 124 -25.07 -21.22 69.31
C SER A 124 -25.52 -22.43 68.49
N ASN A 125 -26.03 -23.43 69.19
CA ASN A 125 -26.32 -24.75 68.63
C ASN A 125 -27.75 -24.82 68.08
N THR A 126 -27.94 -25.83 67.22
CA THR A 126 -29.22 -26.45 66.85
C THR A 126 -30.17 -25.62 65.97
N ASP A 127 -30.21 -25.97 64.68
CA ASP A 127 -31.40 -26.68 64.16
C ASP A 127 -31.06 -27.44 62.86
N GLU A 128 -31.61 -28.64 62.74
CA GLU A 128 -31.32 -29.63 61.71
C GLU A 128 -31.89 -29.21 60.35
N SER A 129 -31.06 -28.59 59.52
CA SER A 129 -31.32 -28.43 58.09
C SER A 129 -30.01 -28.43 57.31
N PRO A 130 -29.93 -29.10 56.14
CA PRO A 130 -28.69 -29.15 55.38
C PRO A 130 -28.34 -27.73 54.92
N ARG A 131 -27.19 -27.22 55.38
CA ARG A 131 -26.65 -25.91 54.99
C ARG A 131 -26.15 -25.96 53.54
N ILE A 132 -27.09 -26.03 52.60
CA ILE A 132 -26.81 -25.97 51.17
C ILE A 132 -26.29 -24.56 50.87
N ALA A 133 -24.99 -24.45 50.65
CA ALA A 133 -24.36 -23.20 50.24
C ALA A 133 -24.99 -22.75 48.91
N LYS A 134 -25.61 -21.56 48.90
CA LYS A 134 -26.10 -20.94 47.68
C LYS A 134 -24.89 -20.66 46.78
N LYS A 135 -24.85 -21.26 45.58
CA LYS A 135 -23.82 -20.92 44.58
C LYS A 135 -23.94 -19.44 44.24
N TYR A 136 -22.98 -18.64 44.68
CA TYR A 136 -22.82 -17.27 44.23
C TYR A 136 -22.12 -17.30 42.88
N ALA A 137 -22.88 -17.07 41.81
CA ALA A 137 -22.32 -16.83 40.48
C ALA A 137 -22.01 -15.34 40.36
N VAL A 138 -20.72 -15.00 40.24
CA VAL A 138 -20.31 -13.65 39.87
C VAL A 138 -20.66 -13.45 38.39
N SER A 139 -21.48 -12.45 38.09
CA SER A 139 -21.97 -12.18 36.73
C SER A 139 -21.02 -11.33 35.87
N SER A 140 -20.04 -10.68 36.51
CA SER A 140 -19.04 -9.82 35.88
C SER A 140 -17.70 -10.04 36.58
N ASP A 141 -16.79 -10.74 35.89
CA ASP A 141 -15.38 -10.79 36.28
C ASP A 141 -14.66 -9.61 35.62
N ALA A 142 -13.64 -9.04 36.28
CA ALA A 142 -12.88 -7.90 35.76
C ALA A 142 -12.17 -8.24 34.44
N GLN A 143 -11.88 -9.53 34.21
CA GLN A 143 -11.33 -9.98 32.94
C GLN A 143 -12.37 -9.98 31.80
N ILE A 144 -13.65 -10.25 32.08
CA ILE A 144 -14.71 -10.22 31.06
C ILE A 144 -14.97 -8.76 30.63
N GLU A 145 -15.02 -7.83 31.58
CA GLU A 145 -15.16 -6.39 31.28
C GLU A 145 -14.00 -5.86 30.41
N PHE A 146 -12.78 -6.33 30.67
CA PHE A 146 -11.62 -6.01 29.84
C PHE A 146 -11.68 -6.64 28.44
N GLU A 147 -12.15 -7.89 28.32
CA GLU A 147 -12.34 -8.55 27.02
C GLU A 147 -13.40 -7.82 26.17
N ASP A 148 -14.51 -7.38 26.77
CA ASP A 148 -15.54 -6.55 26.13
C ASP A 148 -15.01 -5.17 25.70
N GLU A 149 -14.21 -4.49 26.54
CA GLU A 149 -13.58 -3.21 26.16
C GLU A 149 -12.64 -3.40 24.95
N VAL A 150 -11.81 -4.44 24.97
CA VAL A 150 -10.89 -4.77 23.87
C VAL A 150 -11.64 -5.10 22.58
N GLU A 151 -12.73 -5.87 22.63
CA GLU A 151 -13.57 -6.15 21.46
C GLU A 151 -14.17 -4.85 20.89
N SER A 152 -14.75 -4.00 21.75
CA SER A 152 -15.33 -2.72 21.34
C SER A 152 -14.30 -1.78 20.69
N TYR A 153 -13.05 -1.74 21.20
CA TYR A 153 -11.97 -0.95 20.64
C TYR A 153 -11.49 -1.50 19.29
N VAL A 154 -11.41 -2.82 19.14
CA VAL A 154 -11.08 -3.48 17.88
C VAL A 154 -12.17 -3.24 16.83
N GLU A 155 -13.44 -3.31 17.21
CA GLU A 155 -14.55 -3.12 16.28
C GLU A 155 -14.67 -1.65 15.83
N ASN A 156 -14.59 -0.68 16.74
CA ASN A 156 -14.47 0.75 16.39
C ASN A 156 -13.27 1.00 15.44
N ARG A 157 -12.14 0.32 15.66
CA ARG A 157 -10.97 0.43 14.76
C ARG A 157 -11.15 -0.27 13.41
N ARG A 158 -12.04 -1.27 13.30
CA ARG A 158 -12.46 -1.91 12.05
C ARG A 158 -13.45 -1.03 11.30
N GLU A 159 -14.45 -0.48 11.99
CA GLU A 159 -15.44 0.46 11.47
C GLU A 159 -14.76 1.69 10.88
N ARG A 160 -13.91 2.39 11.63
CA ARG A 160 -13.10 3.52 11.11
C ARG A 160 -12.32 3.15 9.84
N ARG A 161 -11.85 1.89 9.72
CA ARG A 161 -11.13 1.39 8.53
C ARG A 161 -12.05 0.99 7.38
N SER A 162 -13.31 0.58 7.62
CA SER A 162 -14.30 0.39 6.55
C SER A 162 -14.78 1.75 6.04
N GLU A 163 -15.16 2.68 6.92
CA GLU A 163 -15.55 4.05 6.56
C GLU A 163 -14.52 4.74 5.64
N ILE A 164 -13.24 4.68 6.01
CA ILE A 164 -12.14 5.25 5.23
C ILE A 164 -12.01 4.56 3.86
N ARG A 165 -12.10 3.22 3.80
CA ARG A 165 -12.05 2.48 2.52
C ARG A 165 -13.22 2.86 1.62
N ASP A 166 -14.43 2.89 2.15
CA ASP A 166 -15.66 3.20 1.41
C ASP A 166 -15.66 4.65 0.92
N ARG A 167 -15.14 5.59 1.73
CA ARG A 167 -14.94 6.99 1.34
C ARG A 167 -13.97 7.09 0.16
N ILE A 168 -12.81 6.43 0.26
CA ILE A 168 -11.79 6.39 -0.82
C ILE A 168 -12.36 5.74 -2.09
N GLU A 169 -13.13 4.65 -1.97
CA GLU A 169 -13.71 3.98 -3.13
C GLU A 169 -14.79 4.82 -3.81
N ARG A 170 -15.67 5.48 -3.04
CA ARG A 170 -16.64 6.45 -3.57
C ARG A 170 -15.96 7.62 -4.27
N GLU A 171 -14.89 8.17 -3.70
CA GLU A 171 -14.09 9.22 -4.34
C GLU A 171 -13.42 8.73 -5.64
N ARG A 172 -12.78 7.55 -5.63
CA ARG A 172 -12.20 6.94 -6.84
C ARG A 172 -13.24 6.69 -7.93
N ARG A 173 -14.41 6.15 -7.57
CA ARG A 173 -15.51 5.89 -8.52
C ARG A 173 -16.00 7.21 -9.16
N LYS A 174 -16.18 8.27 -8.35
CA LYS A 174 -16.54 9.62 -8.84
C LYS A 174 -15.45 10.24 -9.72
N ALA A 175 -14.17 10.06 -9.39
CA ALA A 175 -13.04 10.59 -10.18
C ALA A 175 -12.81 9.80 -11.50
N LEU A 176 -13.10 8.51 -11.53
CA LEU A 176 -13.00 7.67 -12.73
C LEU A 176 -14.18 7.84 -13.69
N ALA A 177 -15.36 8.22 -13.19
CA ALA A 177 -16.54 8.49 -14.01
C ALA A 177 -16.28 9.49 -15.17
N PRO A 178 -15.78 10.73 -14.94
CA PRO A 178 -15.54 11.68 -16.02
C PRO A 178 -14.46 11.21 -17.02
N MET A 179 -13.45 10.45 -16.55
CA MET A 179 -12.44 9.87 -17.44
C MET A 179 -13.02 8.79 -18.36
N ARG A 180 -13.99 8.00 -17.86
CA ARG A 180 -14.71 7.01 -18.66
C ARG A 180 -15.70 7.65 -19.62
N THR A 181 -16.50 8.64 -19.19
CA THR A 181 -17.43 9.35 -20.08
C THR A 181 -16.67 10.14 -21.16
N ARG A 182 -15.54 10.76 -20.82
CA ARG A 182 -14.67 11.41 -21.80
C ARG A 182 -14.14 10.41 -22.83
N ARG A 183 -13.63 9.25 -22.41
CA ARG A 183 -13.16 8.22 -23.36
C ARG A 183 -14.29 7.68 -24.23
N LEU A 184 -15.47 7.40 -23.65
CA LEU A 184 -16.64 6.97 -24.41
C LEU A 184 -17.06 8.03 -25.43
N ARG A 185 -17.00 9.32 -25.08
CA ARG A 185 -17.23 10.42 -26.01
C ARG A 185 -16.16 10.50 -27.11
N GLU A 186 -14.88 10.38 -26.76
CA GLU A 186 -13.77 10.34 -27.73
C GLU A 186 -13.83 9.11 -28.66
N TRP A 187 -14.55 8.05 -28.29
CA TRP A 187 -14.87 6.91 -29.15
C TRP A 187 -16.10 7.21 -30.02
N ALA A 188 -17.21 7.66 -29.42
CA ALA A 188 -18.42 8.04 -30.15
C ALA A 188 -18.16 9.14 -31.21
N GLU A 189 -17.29 10.12 -30.94
CA GLU A 189 -16.88 11.15 -31.90
C GLU A 189 -15.97 10.63 -33.04
N ARG A 190 -15.44 9.41 -32.93
CA ARG A 190 -14.62 8.74 -33.98
C ARG A 190 -15.39 7.63 -34.71
N GLU A 191 -16.37 7.05 -34.03
CA GLU A 191 -17.17 5.89 -34.43
C GLU A 191 -18.64 6.31 -34.69
N ASP A 192 -18.90 7.62 -34.77
CA ASP A 192 -20.10 8.18 -35.38
C ASP A 192 -20.14 7.62 -36.81
N GLY A 193 -21.14 6.76 -37.06
CA GLY A 193 -20.97 5.61 -37.96
C GLY A 193 -20.54 5.95 -39.38
N GLU A 194 -19.97 4.96 -40.09
CA GLU A 194 -19.33 5.09 -41.42
C GLU A 194 -20.24 5.52 -42.60
N GLY A 195 -21.28 6.33 -42.36
CA GLY A 195 -22.17 6.85 -43.38
C GLY A 195 -22.92 5.76 -44.14
N LEU A 196 -23.10 4.56 -43.55
CA LEU A 196 -23.68 3.42 -44.26
C LEU A 196 -25.08 3.73 -44.81
N GLU A 197 -25.86 4.57 -44.11
CA GLU A 197 -27.12 5.11 -44.61
C GLU A 197 -26.93 6.02 -45.84
N GLU A 198 -25.99 6.97 -45.82
CA GLU A 198 -25.65 7.82 -46.98
C GLU A 198 -25.14 7.01 -48.17
N ILE A 199 -24.40 5.95 -47.91
CA ILE A 199 -23.94 4.99 -48.92
C ILE A 199 -25.12 4.20 -49.48
N LEU A 200 -26.00 3.65 -48.64
CA LEU A 200 -27.21 2.93 -49.07
C LEU A 200 -28.18 3.80 -49.88
N LEU A 201 -28.30 5.09 -49.54
CA LEU A 201 -29.12 6.08 -50.26
C LEU A 201 -28.60 6.37 -51.67
N ASN A 202 -27.28 6.30 -51.89
CA ASN A 202 -26.68 6.51 -53.21
C ASN A 202 -26.93 5.29 -54.11
N SER A 203 -27.72 5.43 -55.18
CA SER A 203 -28.21 4.29 -56.00
C SER A 203 -27.15 3.45 -56.75
N ASN A 204 -25.85 3.80 -56.66
CA ASN A 204 -24.73 3.09 -57.29
C ASN A 204 -23.65 2.64 -56.26
N HIS A 205 -24.04 2.36 -55.02
CA HIS A 205 -23.12 1.96 -53.96
C HIS A 205 -22.58 0.51 -54.06
N GLY A 206 -23.05 -0.28 -55.03
CA GLY A 206 -22.51 -1.62 -55.35
C GLY A 206 -22.82 -2.73 -54.33
N LEU A 207 -23.44 -2.42 -53.19
CA LEU A 207 -23.92 -3.42 -52.23
C LEU A 207 -25.30 -3.95 -52.66
N LYS A 208 -25.58 -5.20 -52.30
CA LYS A 208 -26.89 -5.83 -52.53
C LYS A 208 -27.60 -6.00 -51.19
N VAL A 209 -28.59 -5.15 -50.92
CA VAL A 209 -29.49 -5.33 -49.78
C VAL A 209 -30.33 -6.58 -50.00
N LEU A 210 -30.36 -7.48 -49.01
CA LEU A 210 -31.20 -8.67 -49.00
C LEU A 210 -32.33 -8.48 -48.00
N GLU A 211 -33.50 -8.12 -48.49
CA GLU A 211 -34.72 -8.06 -47.68
C GLU A 211 -35.27 -9.49 -47.53
N TYR A 212 -35.36 -9.96 -46.29
CA TYR A 212 -35.93 -11.25 -45.94
C TYR A 212 -37.36 -11.03 -45.42
N ASP A 213 -38.35 -11.49 -46.18
CA ASP A 213 -39.75 -11.44 -45.77
C ASP A 213 -39.98 -12.50 -44.67
N TYR A 214 -39.82 -12.08 -43.41
CA TYR A 214 -40.06 -12.95 -42.27
C TYR A 214 -41.56 -13.24 -42.17
N PRO A 215 -41.99 -14.52 -42.19
CA PRO A 215 -43.41 -14.84 -42.12
C PRO A 215 -44.00 -14.30 -40.82
N LYS A 216 -44.90 -13.32 -40.97
CA LYS A 216 -45.54 -12.62 -39.87
C LYS A 216 -46.38 -13.61 -39.07
N VAL A 217 -45.78 -14.17 -38.01
CA VAL A 217 -46.46 -15.12 -37.12
C VAL A 217 -47.71 -14.46 -36.56
N ALA A 218 -48.88 -14.95 -37.00
CA ALA A 218 -50.15 -14.47 -36.53
C ALA A 218 -50.27 -14.79 -35.03
N SER A 219 -50.13 -13.77 -34.19
CA SER A 219 -50.41 -13.85 -32.75
C SER A 219 -51.89 -14.19 -32.57
N THR A 220 -52.17 -15.49 -32.51
CA THR A 220 -53.51 -16.02 -32.26
C THR A 220 -53.76 -15.86 -30.77
N ILE A 221 -54.66 -14.95 -30.44
CA ILE A 221 -55.24 -14.73 -29.11
C ILE A 221 -56.46 -15.64 -29.00
#